data_AF-A0A9W6GJS5-F1
#
_entry.id   AF-A0A9W6GJS5-F1
#
_cell.length_a   1.000
_cell.length_b   1.000
_cell.length_c   1.000
_cell.angle_alpha   90.00
_cell.angle_beta   90.00
_cell.angle_gamma   90.00
#
_symmetry.space_group_name_H-M   'P 1'
#
loop_
_entity.id
_entity.type
_entity.pdbx_description
1 polymer ?
#
loop_
_entity_poly.entity_id
_entity_poly.type
_entity_poly.pdbx_seq_one_letter_code
_entity_poly.pdbx_strand_id
1 'polypeptide(L)'
;MILIIAKALVKDESLELFKREALELVKNSRGEDGCIEYSVYEDQEKSSVMTFVEKWEDRAAIEKHEGTEFFKEKIGRLISYSENIEITLNSEVL
;
A
#
# COMPACT_ATOMS: atom_id res chain seq x y z
N MET A 1 15.49 -3.19 -8.28
CA MET A 1 14.11 -2.69 -8.18
C MET A 1 13.21 -3.82 -7.73
N ILE A 2 12.28 -3.52 -6.85
CA ILE A 2 11.35 -4.47 -6.23
C ILE A 2 9.94 -3.94 -6.45
N LEU A 3 9.01 -4.81 -6.83
CA LEU A 3 7.59 -4.49 -6.99
C LEU A 3 6.80 -5.16 -5.87
N ILE A 4 6.10 -4.35 -5.08
CA ILE A 4 5.10 -4.83 -4.11
C ILE A 4 3.71 -4.60 -4.71
N ILE A 5 2.89 -5.65 -4.68
CA ILE A 5 1.45 -5.54 -4.94
C ILE A 5 0.74 -5.97 -3.67
N ALA A 6 -0.01 -5.05 -3.06
CA ALA A 6 -0.83 -5.32 -1.88
C ALA A 6 -2.30 -5.10 -2.20
N LYS A 7 -3.08 -6.19 -2.21
CA LYS A 7 -4.50 -6.19 -2.53
C LYS A 7 -5.32 -6.39 -1.26
N ALA A 8 -6.16 -5.42 -0.93
CA ALA A 8 -7.04 -5.44 0.23
C ALA A 8 -8.50 -5.63 -0.20
N LEU A 9 -9.22 -6.54 0.47
CA LEU A 9 -10.67 -6.51 0.52
C LEU A 9 -11.08 -5.68 1.74
N VAL A 10 -11.72 -4.55 1.49
CA VAL A 10 -12.11 -3.57 2.50
C VAL A 10 -13.55 -3.83 2.94
N LYS A 11 -13.82 -3.68 4.23
CA LYS A 11 -15.18 -3.76 4.79
C LYS A 11 -16.01 -2.58 4.28
N ASP A 12 -17.24 -2.82 3.85
CA ASP A 12 -18.11 -1.80 3.23
C ASP A 12 -18.29 -0.58 4.15
N GLU A 13 -18.45 -0.78 5.46
CA GLU A 13 -18.62 0.30 6.44
C GLU A 13 -17.36 1.15 6.67
N SER A 14 -16.19 0.66 6.23
CA SER A 14 -14.89 1.31 6.44
C SER A 14 -14.27 1.84 5.14
N LEU A 15 -14.93 1.70 3.99
CA LEU A 15 -14.34 2.02 2.68
C LEU A 15 -13.81 3.45 2.56
N GLU A 16 -14.60 4.44 2.99
CA GLU A 16 -14.19 5.85 2.92
C GLU A 16 -13.06 6.19 3.89
N LEU A 17 -13.01 5.52 5.06
CA LEU A 17 -11.90 5.67 6.01
C LEU A 17 -10.62 5.06 5.43
N PHE A 18 -10.72 3.86 4.85
CA PHE A 18 -9.60 3.20 4.17
C PHE A 18 -9.04 4.08 3.06
N LYS A 19 -9.90 4.62 2.18
CA LYS A 19 -9.47 5.52 1.08
C LYS A 19 -8.71 6.73 1.60
N ARG A 20 -9.16 7.35 2.69
CA ARG A 20 -8.46 8.48 3.31
C ARG A 20 -7.07 8.09 3.80
N GLU A 21 -6.96 7.02 4.59
CA GLU A 21 -5.68 6.55 5.12
C GLU A 21 -4.72 6.13 4.00
N ALA A 22 -5.25 5.45 2.96
CA ALA A 22 -4.49 5.03 1.79
C ALA A 22 -3.92 6.21 1.00
N LEU A 23 -4.72 7.26 0.77
CA LEU A 23 -4.26 8.47 0.07
C LEU A 23 -3.19 9.24 0.87
N GLU A 24 -3.31 9.27 2.20
CA GLU A 24 -2.27 9.85 3.05
C GLU A 24 -0.98 9.03 3.01
N LEU A 25 -1.08 7.69 3.02
CA LEU A 25 0.05 6.78 2.87
C LEU A 25 0.76 7.01 1.52
N VAL A 26 0.01 6.98 0.41
CA VAL A 26 0.53 7.24 -0.94
C VAL A 26 1.27 8.58 -1.01
N LYS A 27 0.68 9.64 -0.46
CA LYS A 27 1.28 10.98 -0.49
C LYS A 27 2.60 11.03 0.27
N ASN A 28 2.69 10.37 1.43
CA ASN A 28 3.91 10.33 2.23
C ASN A 28 5.00 9.50 1.54
N SER A 29 4.64 8.30 1.07
CA SER A 29 5.59 7.32 0.54
C SER A 29 6.27 7.76 -0.75
N ARG A 30 5.57 8.52 -1.60
CA ARG A 30 6.18 9.14 -2.79
C ARG A 30 7.33 10.10 -2.49
N GLY A 31 7.43 10.60 -1.25
CA GLY A 31 8.51 11.48 -0.82
C GLY A 31 9.69 10.74 -0.17
N GLU A 32 9.61 9.42 -0.03
CA GLU A 32 10.65 8.63 0.63
C GLU A 32 11.79 8.28 -0.34
N ASP A 33 13.03 8.36 0.16
CA ASP A 33 14.20 7.96 -0.61
C ASP A 33 14.10 6.49 -1.06
N GLY A 34 14.35 6.23 -2.34
CA GLY A 34 14.24 4.89 -2.92
C GLY A 34 12.81 4.47 -3.31
N CYS A 35 11.79 5.30 -3.04
CA CYS A 35 10.45 5.11 -3.60
C CYS A 35 10.43 5.58 -5.06
N ILE A 36 10.09 4.67 -5.96
CA ILE A 36 10.06 4.92 -7.41
C ILE A 36 8.63 5.10 -7.90
N GLU A 37 7.72 4.26 -7.39
CA GLU A 37 6.28 4.39 -7.59
C GLU A 37 5.57 4.00 -6.31
N TYR A 38 4.48 4.70 -6.01
CA TYR A 38 3.55 4.30 -4.96
C TYR A 38 2.17 4.80 -5.34
N SER A 39 1.24 3.89 -5.59
CA SER A 39 -0.10 4.21 -6.08
C SER A 39 -1.12 3.27 -5.46
N VAL A 40 -2.35 3.73 -5.31
CA VAL A 40 -3.49 2.90 -4.91
C VAL A 40 -4.57 2.98 -5.97
N TYR A 41 -5.16 1.84 -6.29
CA TYR A 41 -6.20 1.68 -7.30
C TYR A 41 -7.44 1.07 -6.68
N GLU A 42 -8.61 1.52 -7.12
CA GLU A 42 -9.88 0.87 -6.85
C GLU A 42 -10.21 -0.09 -7.99
N ASP A 43 -10.64 -1.30 -7.66
CA ASP A 43 -11.11 -2.27 -8.64
C ASP A 43 -12.39 -1.78 -9.32
N GLN A 44 -12.45 -1.88 -10.65
CA GLN A 44 -13.55 -1.34 -11.46
C GLN A 44 -14.87 -2.12 -11.29
N GLU A 45 -14.80 -3.41 -10.94
CA GLU A 45 -15.96 -4.28 -10.79
C GLU A 45 -16.38 -4.45 -9.32
N LYS A 46 -15.44 -4.22 -8.39
CA LYS A 46 -15.69 -4.36 -6.95
C LYS A 46 -15.04 -3.23 -6.16
N SER A 47 -15.78 -2.16 -5.89
CA SER A 47 -15.29 -0.97 -5.17
C SER A 47 -14.74 -1.23 -3.76
N SER A 48 -15.07 -2.38 -3.15
CA SER A 48 -14.47 -2.82 -1.88
C SER A 48 -13.07 -3.42 -2.04
N VAL A 49 -12.53 -3.51 -3.25
CA VAL A 49 -11.18 -4.01 -3.51
C VAL A 49 -10.25 -2.85 -3.85
N MET A 50 -9.21 -2.70 -3.05
CA MET A 50 -8.18 -1.68 -3.23
C MET A 50 -6.83 -2.35 -3.46
N THR A 51 -6.04 -1.87 -4.42
CA THR A 51 -4.73 -2.44 -4.76
C THR A 51 -3.65 -1.38 -4.69
N PHE A 52 -2.67 -1.55 -3.82
CA PHE A 52 -1.44 -0.79 -3.82
C PHE A 52 -0.46 -1.40 -4.82
N VAL A 53 0.20 -0.52 -5.57
CA VAL A 53 1.33 -0.84 -6.46
C VAL A 53 2.48 0.03 -6.03
N GLU A 54 3.55 -0.63 -5.58
CA GLU A 54 4.73 0.06 -5.05
C GLU A 54 5.97 -0.45 -5.78
N LYS A 55 6.80 0.47 -6.25
CA LYS A 55 8.10 0.17 -6.85
C LYS A 55 9.18 0.81 -6.00
N TRP A 56 10.11 0.00 -5.52
CA TRP A 56 11.22 0.41 -4.66
C TRP A 56 12.56 0.11 -5.32
N GLU A 57 13.57 0.91 -5.01
CA GLU A 57 14.93 0.73 -5.51
C GLU A 57 15.51 -0.62 -5.07
N ASP A 58 15.44 -0.90 -3.77
CA ASP A 58 15.98 -2.09 -3.13
C ASP A 58 15.24 -2.45 -1.82
N ARG A 59 15.75 -3.46 -1.10
CA ARG A 59 15.20 -3.91 0.18
C ARG A 59 15.41 -2.90 1.31
N ALA A 60 16.50 -2.13 1.29
CA ALA A 60 16.80 -1.19 2.36
C ALA A 60 15.81 0.00 2.35
N ALA A 61 15.37 0.43 1.16
CA ALA A 61 14.31 1.42 1.03
C ALA A 61 12.98 0.92 1.62
N ILE A 62 12.62 -0.34 1.37
CA ILE A 62 11.42 -0.98 1.94
C ILE A 62 11.52 -1.07 3.47
N GLU A 63 12.66 -1.52 4.01
CA GLU A 63 12.86 -1.63 5.46
C GLU A 63 12.77 -0.26 6.15
N LYS A 64 13.29 0.80 5.51
CA LYS A 64 13.15 2.18 6.01
C LYS A 64 11.68 2.61 6.01
N HIS A 65 10.96 2.37 4.92
CA HIS A 65 9.54 2.67 4.78
C HIS A 65 8.70 1.99 5.87
N GLU A 66 8.83 0.66 5.99
CA GLU A 66 8.13 -0.17 6.99
C GLU A 66 8.51 0.18 8.43
N GLY A 67 9.73 0.70 8.62
CA GLY A 67 10.26 1.11 9.92
C GLY A 67 9.68 2.42 10.45
N THR A 68 9.09 3.27 9.60
CA THR A 68 8.57 4.58 10.03
C THR A 68 7.34 4.45 10.93
N GLU A 69 7.22 5.34 11.91
CA GLU A 69 6.01 5.39 12.77
C GLU A 69 4.76 5.73 11.96
N PHE A 70 4.89 6.58 10.95
CA PHE A 70 3.81 6.91 10.04
C PHE A 70 3.29 5.67 9.31
N PHE A 71 4.17 4.86 8.72
CA PHE A 71 3.77 3.61 8.08
C PHE A 71 3.07 2.67 9.05
N LYS A 72 3.66 2.41 10.23
CA LYS A 72 3.08 1.51 11.24
C LYS A 72 1.68 1.94 11.68
N GLU A 73 1.47 3.23 11.84
CA GLU A 73 0.15 3.78 12.16
C GLU A 73 -0.85 3.54 11.02
N LYS A 74 -0.48 3.92 9.79
CA LYS A 74 -1.36 3.78 8.62
C LYS A 74 -1.69 2.33 8.33
N ILE A 75 -0.70 1.43 8.31
CA ILE A 75 -0.92 0.02 8.03
C ILE A 75 -1.80 -0.63 9.08
N GLY A 76 -1.66 -0.25 10.36
CA GLY A 76 -2.55 -0.73 11.44
C GLY A 76 -4.02 -0.34 11.19
N ARG A 77 -4.28 0.90 10.76
CA ARG A 77 -5.64 1.35 10.38
C ARG A 77 -6.16 0.62 9.15
N LEU A 78 -5.36 0.53 8.08
CA LEU A 78 -5.74 -0.14 6.83
C LEU A 78 -6.07 -1.62 7.07
N ILE A 79 -5.28 -2.33 7.88
CA ILE A 79 -5.57 -3.70 8.30
C ILE A 79 -6.90 -3.76 9.07
N SER A 80 -7.15 -2.84 10.01
CA SER A 80 -8.39 -2.85 10.81
C SER A 80 -9.67 -2.69 9.96
N TYR A 81 -9.56 -1.98 8.84
CA TYR A 81 -10.63 -1.74 7.87
C TYR A 81 -10.77 -2.84 6.81
N SER A 82 -9.85 -3.79 6.76
CA SER A 82 -9.84 -4.84 5.75
C SER A 82 -10.35 -6.17 6.31
N GLU A 83 -11.00 -6.96 5.47
CA GLU A 83 -11.30 -8.38 5.73
C GLU A 83 -10.06 -9.25 5.50
N ASN A 84 -9.31 -8.96 4.43
CA ASN A 84 -8.02 -9.57 4.15
C ASN A 84 -7.12 -8.60 3.39
N ILE A 85 -5.81 -8.87 3.46
CA ILE A 85 -4.79 -8.21 2.63
C ILE A 85 -3.85 -9.30 2.12
N GLU A 86 -3.69 -9.36 0.80
CA GLU A 86 -2.74 -10.23 0.12
C GLU A 86 -1.57 -9.40 -0.38
N ILE A 87 -0.33 -9.81 -0.06
CA ILE A 87 0.88 -9.07 -0.41
C ILE A 87 1.79 -9.99 -1.22
N THR A 88 2.26 -9.49 -2.36
CA THR A 88 3.28 -10.17 -3.17
C THR A 88 4.49 -9.27 -3.35
N LEU A 89 5.67 -9.89 -3.34
CA LEU A 89 6.93 -9.24 -3.57
C LEU A 89 7.58 -9.83 -4.81
N ASN A 90 7.87 -8.99 -5.79
CA ASN A 90 8.21 -9.41 -7.14
C ASN A 90 9.49 -8.72 -7.62
N SER A 91 10.20 -9.39 -8.52
CA SER A 91 11.31 -8.82 -9.29
C SER A 91 10.96 -8.84 -10.77
N GLU A 92 11.43 -7.83 -11.50
CA GLU A 92 11.31 -7.78 -12.96
C GLU A 92 12.21 -8.87 -13.57
N VAL A 93 11.67 -9.62 -14.54
CA VAL A 93 12.36 -10.76 -15.16
C VAL A 93 12.90 -10.41 -16.54
N LEU A 94 12.30 -9.44 -17.23
CA LEU A 94 12.65 -9.00 -18.60
C LEU A 94 12.48 -7.49 -18.71
#